data_AF-A0ABD6F0E7-F1
#
_entry.id   AF-A0ABD6F0E7-F1
#
_cell.length_a   1.000
_cell.length_b   1.000
_cell.length_c   1.000
_cell.angle_alpha   90.00
_cell.angle_beta   90.00
_cell.angle_gamma   90.00
#
_symmetry.space_group_name_H-M   'P 1'
#
loop_
_entity.id
_entity.type
_entity.pdbx_description
1 polymer ?
#
loop_
_entity_poly.entity_id
_entity_poly.type
_entity_poly.pdbx_seq_one_letter_code
_entity_poly.pdbx_strand_id
1 'polypeptide(L)'
;MDCVSAYFIAVMGHATILTLPLWRTSDFVLASLPEQGSDPNDYRDLEASFVVCVVLSITFALVEMCAIFAEIPAPSTAVVSIIAHSTATILLLFLIIDQHPVRHFWIIFCLFSLSPLLIRCVQLSRLLRLKQIC
;
A
#
# COMPACT_ATOMS: atom_id res chain seq x y z
N MET A 1 4.92 23.15 5.56
CA MET A 1 4.61 22.24 4.42
C MET A 1 3.19 22.49 4.02
N ASP A 2 2.97 22.75 2.73
CA ASP A 2 1.65 22.71 2.11
C ASP A 2 1.11 21.26 2.12
N CYS A 3 -0.22 21.12 2.08
CA CYS A 3 -0.89 19.82 2.26
C CYS A 3 -0.53 18.82 1.15
N VAL A 4 -0.23 19.30 -0.06
CA VAL A 4 0.16 18.48 -1.21
C VAL A 4 1.54 17.88 -1.00
N SER A 5 2.53 18.67 -0.58
CA SER A 5 3.87 18.16 -0.27
C SER A 5 3.85 17.14 0.86
N ALA A 6 3.04 17.35 1.91
CA ALA A 6 2.88 16.40 3.00
C ALA A 6 2.27 15.08 2.53
N TYR A 7 1.28 15.14 1.64
CA TYR A 7 0.67 13.96 1.04
C TYR A 7 1.65 13.19 0.17
N PHE A 8 2.39 13.86 -0.71
CA PHE A 8 3.41 13.22 -1.52
C PHE A 8 4.46 12.49 -0.67
N ILE A 9 4.94 13.13 0.40
CA ILE A 9 5.92 12.52 1.31
C ILE A 9 5.32 11.33 2.07
N ALA A 10 4.06 11.40 2.49
CA ALA A 10 3.39 10.28 3.16
C ALA A 10 3.29 9.04 2.24
N VAL A 11 2.89 9.23 0.98
CA VAL A 11 2.82 8.14 -0.01
C VAL A 11 4.22 7.59 -0.32
N MET A 12 5.20 8.47 -0.50
CA MET A 12 6.59 8.07 -0.74
C MET A 12 7.19 7.29 0.44
N GLY A 13 6.93 7.72 1.67
CA GLY A 13 7.34 7.01 2.88
C GLY A 13 6.73 5.62 2.96
N HIS A 14 5.43 5.52 2.68
CA HIS A 14 4.72 4.23 2.61
C HIS A 14 5.28 3.32 1.51
N ALA A 15 5.53 3.84 0.31
CA ALA A 15 6.17 3.08 -0.76
C ALA A 15 7.58 2.60 -0.39
N THR A 16 8.34 3.43 0.32
CA THR A 16 9.70 3.10 0.76
C THR A 16 9.69 1.99 1.81
N ILE A 17 8.82 2.06 2.82
CA ILE A 17 8.76 1.01 3.87
C ILE A 17 8.33 -0.35 3.28
N LEU A 18 7.47 -0.35 2.26
CA LEU A 18 7.05 -1.55 1.53
C LEU A 18 8.19 -2.26 0.80
N THR A 19 9.34 -1.61 0.57
CA THR A 19 10.51 -2.28 -0.02
C THR A 19 11.26 -3.16 0.97
N LEU A 20 11.17 -2.89 2.29
CA LEU A 20 11.91 -3.65 3.30
C LEU A 20 11.49 -5.12 3.39
N PRO A 21 10.17 -5.47 3.39
CA PRO A 21 9.77 -6.86 3.47
C PRO A 21 10.24 -7.72 2.28
N LEU A 22 10.48 -7.13 1.10
CA LEU A 22 10.97 -7.85 -0.08
C LEU A 22 12.35 -8.49 0.18
N TRP A 23 13.23 -7.80 0.92
CA TRP A 23 14.57 -8.27 1.25
C TRP A 23 14.58 -9.43 2.25
N ARG A 24 13.50 -9.61 3.02
CA ARG A 24 13.37 -10.62 4.07
C ARG A 24 12.13 -11.49 3.89
N THR A 25 11.74 -11.72 2.62
CA THR A 25 10.52 -12.45 2.26
C THR A 25 10.42 -13.80 2.96
N SER A 26 11.52 -14.56 3.03
CA SER A 26 11.58 -15.88 3.68
C SER A 26 11.07 -15.85 5.12
N ASP A 27 11.38 -14.79 5.87
CA ASP A 27 11.07 -14.71 7.30
C ASP A 27 9.56 -14.61 7.52
N PHE A 28 8.87 -13.82 6.70
CA PHE A 28 7.42 -13.64 6.77
C PHE A 28 6.65 -14.86 6.25
N VAL A 29 7.21 -15.53 5.23
CA VAL A 29 6.63 -16.77 4.69
C VAL A 29 6.73 -17.89 5.71
N LEU A 30 7.90 -18.09 6.32
CA LEU A 30 8.10 -19.09 7.37
C LEU A 30 7.20 -18.84 8.59
N ALA A 31 7.00 -17.58 8.98
CA ALA A 31 6.07 -17.21 10.05
C ALA A 31 4.59 -17.46 9.71
N SER A 32 4.26 -17.71 8.43
CA SER A 32 2.91 -17.99 7.96
C SER A 32 2.61 -19.48 7.81
N LEU A 33 3.63 -20.33 7.94
CA LEU A 33 3.49 -21.76 7.78
C LEU A 33 2.90 -22.43 9.02
N PRO A 34 2.06 -23.47 8.86
CA PRO A 34 1.59 -24.27 9.97
C PRO A 34 2.74 -25.06 10.63
N GLU A 35 2.74 -25.11 11.97
CA GLU A 35 3.82 -25.74 12.76
C GLU A 35 4.00 -27.25 12.51
N GLN A 36 3.02 -27.94 11.92
CA GLN A 36 2.97 -29.40 11.83
C GLN A 36 3.44 -30.02 10.51
N GLY A 37 4.35 -29.34 9.80
CA GLY A 37 4.96 -29.85 8.58
C GLY A 37 4.27 -29.29 7.34
N SER A 38 4.96 -28.36 6.68
CA SER A 38 4.45 -27.70 5.48
C SER A 38 4.97 -28.40 4.23
N ASP A 39 4.08 -28.60 3.26
CA ASP A 39 4.46 -29.06 1.92
C ASP A 39 5.36 -28.00 1.27
N PRO A 40 6.45 -28.36 0.58
CA PRO A 40 7.19 -27.46 -0.29
C PRO A 40 6.32 -26.58 -1.22
N ASN A 41 5.15 -27.06 -1.65
CA ASN A 41 4.22 -26.25 -2.44
C ASN A 41 3.58 -25.10 -1.64
N ASP A 42 3.23 -25.32 -0.37
CA ASP A 42 2.60 -24.28 0.47
C ASP A 42 3.53 -23.09 0.69
N TYR A 43 4.84 -23.35 0.84
CA TYR A 43 5.86 -22.31 0.94
C TYR A 43 5.86 -21.42 -0.31
N ARG A 44 5.88 -22.04 -1.49
CA ARG A 44 5.96 -21.32 -2.77
C ARG A 44 4.71 -20.48 -3.03
N ASP A 45 3.54 -21.00 -2.68
CA ASP A 45 2.27 -20.29 -2.86
C ASP A 45 2.18 -19.08 -1.92
N LEU A 46 2.63 -19.22 -0.67
CA LEU A 46 2.69 -18.10 0.29
C LEU A 46 3.72 -17.06 -0.10
N GLU A 47 4.90 -17.48 -0.55
CA GLU A 47 5.94 -16.59 -1.07
C GLU A 47 5.42 -15.79 -2.26
N ALA A 48 4.81 -16.45 -3.25
CA ALA A 48 4.21 -15.77 -4.40
C ALA A 48 3.11 -14.80 -3.96
N SER A 49 2.21 -15.21 -3.07
CA SER A 49 1.13 -14.37 -2.53
C SER A 49 1.68 -13.12 -1.83
N PHE A 50 2.74 -13.26 -1.04
CA PHE A 50 3.38 -12.16 -0.35
C PHE A 50 4.04 -11.17 -1.31
N VAL A 51 4.82 -11.67 -2.26
CA VAL A 51 5.48 -10.84 -3.28
C VAL A 51 4.43 -10.08 -4.10
N VAL A 52 3.35 -10.75 -4.52
CA VAL A 52 2.23 -10.10 -5.23
C VAL A 52 1.60 -9.00 -4.39
N CYS A 53 1.32 -9.24 -3.11
CA CYS A 53 0.75 -8.25 -2.20
C CYS A 53 1.63 -6.99 -2.10
N VAL A 54 2.94 -7.18 -1.89
CA VAL A 54 3.87 -6.06 -1.73
C VAL A 54 4.07 -5.29 -3.04
N VAL A 55 4.25 -5.99 -4.17
CA VAL A 55 4.40 -5.36 -5.49
C VAL A 55 3.15 -4.58 -5.87
N LEU A 56 1.95 -5.11 -5.59
CA LEU A 56 0.70 -4.42 -5.84
C LEU A 56 0.56 -3.16 -4.97
N SER A 57 0.94 -3.25 -3.69
CA SER A 57 0.96 -2.11 -2.76
C SER A 57 1.88 -0.99 -3.25
N ILE A 58 3.10 -1.33 -3.69
CA ILE A 58 4.06 -0.37 -4.25
C ILE A 58 3.49 0.25 -5.53
N THR A 59 2.96 -0.58 -6.43
CA THR A 59 2.38 -0.11 -7.71
C THR A 59 1.24 0.88 -7.46
N PHE A 60 0.37 0.60 -6.48
CA PHE A 60 -0.74 1.49 -6.13
C PHE A 60 -0.24 2.82 -5.57
N ALA A 61 0.78 2.80 -4.70
CA ALA A 61 1.41 4.02 -4.21
C ALA A 61 2.05 4.84 -5.36
N LEU A 62 2.70 4.19 -6.33
CA LEU A 62 3.24 4.86 -7.52
C LEU A 62 2.14 5.49 -8.38
N VAL A 63 1.05 4.78 -8.64
CA VAL A 63 -0.10 5.29 -9.40
C VAL A 63 -0.72 6.49 -8.68
N GLU A 64 -0.86 6.41 -7.36
CA GLU A 64 -1.37 7.51 -6.54
C GLU A 64 -0.45 8.75 -6.59
N MET A 65 0.88 8.56 -6.58
CA MET A 65 1.84 9.64 -6.82
C MET A 65 1.67 10.26 -8.20
N CYS A 66 1.53 9.45 -9.26
CA CYS A 66 1.25 9.95 -10.60
C CYS A 66 -0.06 10.74 -10.66
N ALA A 67 -1.10 10.31 -9.92
CA ALA A 67 -2.36 11.02 -9.83
C ALA A 67 -2.24 12.38 -9.11
N ILE A 68 -1.35 12.52 -8.12
CA ILE A 68 -1.04 13.82 -7.50
C ILE A 68 -0.46 14.80 -8.54
N PHE A 69 0.40 14.33 -9.45
CA PHE A 69 0.96 15.18 -10.51
C PHE A 69 -0.06 15.54 -11.58
N ALA A 70 -1.00 14.64 -11.89
CA ALA A 70 -2.07 14.90 -12.85
C ALA A 70 -3.07 15.93 -12.32
N GLU A 71 -3.37 15.89 -11.03
CA GLU A 71 -4.39 16.74 -10.42
C GLU A 71 -4.16 16.98 -8.92
N ILE A 72 -4.14 18.26 -8.55
CA ILE A 72 -3.99 18.67 -7.15
C ILE A 72 -5.26 18.29 -6.37
N PRO A 73 -5.14 17.41 -5.34
CA PRO A 73 -6.28 16.99 -4.54
C PRO A 73 -6.89 18.15 -3.75
N ALA A 74 -8.18 18.04 -3.46
CA ALA A 74 -8.81 18.87 -2.44
C ALA A 74 -8.13 18.63 -1.07
N PRO A 75 -7.97 19.66 -0.22
CA PRO A 75 -7.27 19.53 1.07
C PRO A 75 -7.85 18.44 1.98
N SER A 76 -9.18 18.28 2.02
CA SER A 76 -9.83 17.24 2.81
C SER A 76 -9.40 15.83 2.40
N THR A 77 -9.29 15.59 1.08
CA THR A 77 -8.89 14.28 0.54
C THR A 77 -7.40 14.02 0.71
N ALA A 78 -6.58 15.07 0.64
CA ALA A 78 -5.16 14.98 0.95
C ALA A 78 -4.94 14.61 2.43
N VAL A 79 -5.65 15.25 3.37
CA VAL A 79 -5.56 14.94 4.82
C VAL A 79 -5.94 13.49 5.12
N VAL A 80 -7.04 13.00 4.55
CA VAL A 80 -7.46 11.58 4.73
C VAL A 80 -6.38 10.63 4.22
N SER A 81 -5.80 10.92 3.06
CA SER A 81 -4.76 10.06 2.47
C SER A 81 -3.46 10.12 3.26
N ILE A 82 -3.07 11.30 3.78
CA ILE A 82 -1.93 11.45 4.70
C ILE A 82 -2.10 10.57 5.93
N ILE A 83 -3.27 10.62 6.58
CA ILE A 83 -3.56 9.82 7.76
C ILE A 83 -3.48 8.34 7.40
N ALA A 84 -4.13 7.91 6.31
CA ALA A 84 -4.13 6.52 5.87
C ALA A 84 -2.71 5.97 5.64
N HIS A 85 -1.90 6.66 4.83
CA HIS A 85 -0.52 6.24 4.53
C HIS A 85 0.41 6.32 5.74
N SER A 86 0.24 7.30 6.62
CA SER A 86 1.03 7.41 7.85
C SER A 86 0.70 6.27 8.83
N THR A 87 -0.60 5.98 9.02
CA THR A 87 -1.03 4.84 9.83
C THR A 87 -0.54 3.52 9.25
N ALA A 88 -0.62 3.35 7.93
CA ALA A 88 -0.11 2.16 7.26
C ALA A 88 1.40 1.99 7.45
N THR A 89 2.17 3.08 7.33
CA THR A 89 3.62 3.07 7.53
C THR A 89 3.98 2.63 8.95
N ILE A 90 3.27 3.15 9.96
CA ILE A 90 3.47 2.76 11.37
C ILE A 90 3.11 1.29 11.57
N LEU A 91 1.96 0.83 11.06
CA LEU A 91 1.54 -0.56 11.19
C LEU A 91 2.49 -1.52 10.47
N LEU A 92 2.96 -1.17 9.27
CA LEU A 92 3.96 -1.96 8.54
C LEU A 92 5.26 -2.06 9.31
N LEU A 93 5.71 -0.98 9.95
CA LEU A 93 6.90 -1.02 10.78
C LEU A 93 6.76 -2.05 11.91
N PHE A 94 5.61 -2.09 12.60
CA PHE A 94 5.31 -3.12 13.59
C PHE A 94 5.32 -4.52 12.97
N LEU A 95 4.64 -4.73 11.83
CA LEU A 95 4.60 -6.04 11.18
C LEU A 95 5.98 -6.54 10.73
N ILE A 96 6.84 -5.62 10.27
CA ILE A 96 8.20 -5.92 9.81
C ILE A 96 9.10 -6.32 10.97
N ILE A 97 9.02 -5.59 12.09
CA ILE A 97 9.84 -5.86 13.28
C ILE A 97 9.45 -7.21 13.91
N ASP A 98 8.15 -7.46 14.04
CA ASP A 98 7.63 -8.65 14.71
C ASP A 98 7.43 -9.85 13.77
N GLN A 99 7.87 -9.75 12.51
CA GLN A 99 7.82 -10.82 11.50
C GLN A 99 6.43 -11.46 11.36
N HIS A 100 5.39 -10.64 11.27
CA HIS A 100 4.01 -11.13 11.22
C HIS A 100 3.71 -11.96 9.95
N PRO A 101 2.70 -12.83 10.01
CA PRO A 101 2.33 -13.65 8.86
C PRO A 101 1.74 -12.81 7.71
N VAL A 102 1.89 -13.34 6.48
CA VAL A 102 1.52 -12.75 5.18
C VAL A 102 0.08 -12.23 5.15
N ARG A 103 -0.84 -12.88 5.87
CA ARG A 103 -2.25 -12.45 5.95
C ARG A 103 -2.42 -11.03 6.51
N HIS A 104 -1.58 -10.58 7.43
CA HIS A 104 -1.67 -9.22 7.98
C HIS A 104 -1.28 -8.16 6.95
N PHE A 105 -0.35 -8.47 6.05
CA PHE A 105 0.04 -7.57 4.96
C PHE A 105 -1.12 -7.33 3.98
N TRP A 106 -1.90 -8.38 3.66
CA TRP A 106 -3.11 -8.24 2.85
C TRP A 106 -4.17 -7.33 3.49
N ILE A 107 -4.31 -7.38 4.82
CA ILE A 107 -5.23 -6.50 5.55
C ILE A 107 -4.79 -5.04 5.42
N ILE A 108 -3.50 -4.75 5.62
CA ILE A 108 -2.96 -3.39 5.46
C ILE A 108 -3.13 -2.90 4.02
N PHE A 109 -2.82 -3.75 3.03
CA PHE A 109 -3.00 -3.42 1.63
C PHE A 109 -4.44 -3.01 1.31
N CYS A 110 -5.43 -3.82 1.69
CA CYS A 110 -6.84 -3.54 1.40
C CYS A 110 -7.33 -2.25 2.08
N LEU A 111 -6.92 -2.00 3.32
CA LEU A 111 -7.39 -0.83 4.07
C LEU A 111 -6.71 0.47 3.67
N PHE A 112 -5.40 0.43 3.44
CA PHE A 112 -4.60 1.66 3.35
C PHE A 112 -3.94 1.89 1.99
N SER A 113 -3.83 0.89 1.12
CA SER A 113 -3.30 1.08 -0.24
C SER A 113 -4.42 1.08 -1.29
N LEU A 114 -5.36 0.14 -1.19
CA LEU A 114 -6.51 0.07 -2.11
C LEU A 114 -7.51 1.22 -1.88
N SER A 115 -7.85 1.53 -0.63
CA SER A 115 -8.87 2.55 -0.32
C SER A 115 -8.49 3.97 -0.81
N PRO A 116 -7.29 4.53 -0.51
CA PRO A 116 -6.91 5.85 -1.01
C PRO A 116 -6.84 5.90 -2.54
N LEU A 117 -6.31 4.86 -3.18
CA LEU A 117 -6.27 4.78 -4.64
C LEU A 117 -7.67 4.81 -5.25
N LEU A 118 -8.63 4.04 -4.71
CA LEU A 118 -10.01 4.03 -5.22
C LEU A 118 -10.66 5.41 -5.10
N ILE A 119 -10.45 6.12 -4.00
CA ILE A 119 -10.95 7.49 -3.82
C ILE A 119 -10.39 8.39 -4.92
N ARG A 120 -9.08 8.30 -5.19
CA ARG A 120 -8.43 9.10 -6.24
C ARG A 120 -8.91 8.75 -7.64
N CYS A 121 -9.05 7.46 -7.96
CA CYS A 121 -9.59 7.03 -9.25
C CYS A 121 -11.02 7.55 -9.48
N VAL A 122 -11.88 7.53 -8.44
CA VAL A 122 -13.24 8.08 -8.53
C VAL A 122 -13.22 9.59 -8.76
N GLN A 123 -12.37 10.33 -8.07
CA GLN A 123 -12.23 11.78 -8.25
C GLN A 123 -11.77 12.14 -9.67
N LEU A 124 -10.69 11.49 -10.13
CA LEU A 124 -10.15 11.72 -11.46
C LEU A 124 -11.20 11.38 -12.55
N SER A 125 -11.91 10.27 -12.38
CA SER A 125 -12.99 9.87 -13.30
C SER A 125 -14.12 10.89 -13.36
N ARG A 126 -14.51 11.48 -12.22
CA ARG A 126 -15.54 12.52 -12.16
C ARG A 126 -15.09 13.79 -12.89
N LEU A 127 -13.83 14.17 -12.73
CA LEU A 127 -13.29 15.38 -13.38
C LEU A 127 -13.12 15.21 -14.88
N LEU A 128 -12.67 14.04 -15.34
CA LEU A 128 -12.63 13.73 -16.77
C LEU A 128 -14.03 13.78 -17.40
N ARG A 129 -15.06 13.27 -16.71
CA ARG A 129 -16.45 13.38 -17.17
C ARG A 129 -16.94 14.83 -17.24
N LEU A 130 -16.66 15.65 -16.24
CA LEU A 130 -17.04 17.08 -16.26
C LEU A 130 -16.36 17.83 -17.41
N LYS A 131 -15.08 17.55 -17.65
CA LYS A 131 -14.32 18.14 -18.76
C LYS A 131 -14.83 17.74 -20.15
N GLN A 132 -15.57 16.64 -20.28
CA GLN A 132 -16.21 16.26 -21.55
C GLN A 132 -17.53 16.99 -21.81
N ILE A 133 -18.17 17.54 -20.77
CA ILE A 133 -19.48 18.20 -20.86
C ILE A 133 -19.35 19.72 -21.05
N CYS A 134 -18.25 20.32 -20.58
CA CYS A 134 -17.93 21.74 -20.73
C CYS A 134 -16.95 21.99 -21.88
#